data_AF-W9IH14-F1
#
_entry.id   AF-W9IH14-F1
#
_cell.length_a   1.000
_cell.length_b   1.000
_cell.length_c   1.000
_cell.angle_alpha   90.00
_cell.angle_beta   90.00
_cell.angle_gamma   90.00
#
_symmetry.space_group_name_H-M   'P 1'
#
loop_
_entity.id
_entity.type
_entity.pdbx_description
1 polymer ?
#
loop_
_entity_poly.entity_id
_entity_poly.type
_entity_poly.pdbx_seq_one_letter_code
_entity_poly.pdbx_strand_id
1 'polypeptide(L)'
;MLIKYGSNVNDVRFGCQTALIWTVQKEDEELITFQLDNGADVNKITDEHQMGGSAFNQAILYGSPEIVLLLIEKEPDVHQPASHVGTAIQAAMAQRRLNILEVLL
;
A
#
# COMPACT_ATOMS: atom_id res chain seq x y z
N MET A 1 -16.17 13.05 6.12
CA MET A 1 -16.23 12.98 4.65
C MET A 1 -15.66 14.26 4.04
N LEU A 2 -14.37 14.29 3.70
CA LEU A 2 -13.76 15.39 2.90
C LEU A 2 -13.85 15.07 1.39
N ILE A 3 -13.85 13.79 1.01
CA ILE A 3 -14.00 13.32 -0.39
C ILE A 3 -15.30 13.83 -1.03
N LYS A 4 -16.41 13.91 -0.26
CA LYS A 4 -17.70 14.43 -0.73
C LYS A 4 -17.68 15.94 -1.06
N TYR A 5 -16.68 16.68 -0.57
CA TYR A 5 -16.49 18.11 -0.84
C TYR A 5 -15.45 18.39 -1.94
N GLY A 6 -15.10 17.38 -2.75
CA GLY A 6 -14.21 17.54 -3.90
C GLY A 6 -12.73 17.31 -3.60
N SER A 7 -12.38 16.81 -2.41
CA SER A 7 -11.01 16.33 -2.16
C SER A 7 -10.75 15.06 -2.96
N ASN A 8 -9.60 15.00 -3.63
CA ASN A 8 -9.20 13.82 -4.39
C ASN A 8 -8.58 12.79 -3.43
N VAL A 9 -9.12 11.57 -3.45
CA VAL A 9 -8.67 10.46 -2.58
C VAL A 9 -7.19 10.09 -2.81
N ASN A 10 -6.67 10.41 -3.99
CA ASN A 10 -5.29 10.16 -4.40
C ASN A 10 -4.35 11.35 -4.19
N ASP A 11 -4.81 12.41 -3.52
CA ASP A 11 -3.96 13.55 -3.20
C ASP A 11 -2.79 13.12 -2.32
N VAL A 12 -1.61 13.60 -2.68
CA VAL A 12 -0.37 13.32 -1.95
C VAL A 12 -0.11 14.46 -0.98
N ARG A 13 0.00 14.17 0.31
CA ARG A 13 0.35 15.16 1.32
C ARG A 13 1.87 15.27 1.42
N PHE A 14 2.39 16.49 1.30
CA PHE A 14 3.82 16.83 1.36
C PHE A 14 4.72 16.05 0.38
N GLY A 15 4.16 15.52 -0.70
CA GLY A 15 4.92 14.71 -1.69
C GLY A 15 5.22 13.27 -1.26
N CYS A 16 4.93 12.89 0.00
CA CYS A 16 5.46 11.66 0.58
C CYS A 16 4.43 10.54 0.78
N GLN A 17 3.13 10.85 1.00
CA GLN A 17 2.12 9.82 1.31
C GLN A 17 0.74 10.17 0.73
N THR A 18 0.09 9.17 0.12
CA THR A 18 -1.35 9.20 -0.15
C THR A 18 -2.12 8.87 1.14
N ALA A 19 -3.41 9.20 1.16
CA ALA A 19 -4.29 8.78 2.25
C ALA A 19 -4.27 7.26 2.45
N LEU A 20 -4.14 6.49 1.37
CA LEU A 20 -4.14 5.03 1.38
C LEU A 20 -2.86 4.44 2.00
N ILE A 21 -1.70 5.02 1.68
CA ILE A 21 -0.44 4.60 2.29
C ILE A 21 -0.46 4.84 3.81
N TRP A 22 -0.98 5.99 4.23
CA TRP A 22 -1.07 6.31 5.66
C TRP A 22 -1.94 5.29 6.41
N THR A 23 -3.08 4.90 5.84
CA THR A 23 -4.00 3.97 6.51
C THR A 23 -3.50 2.54 6.52
N VAL A 24 -2.77 2.12 5.48
CA VAL A 24 -2.03 0.85 5.48
C VAL A 24 -1.03 0.80 6.64
N GLN A 25 -0.26 1.86 6.88
CA GLN A 25 0.68 1.94 8.00
C GLN A 25 -0.01 2.00 9.39
N LYS A 26 -1.29 2.35 9.43
CA LYS A 26 -2.10 2.35 10.67
C LYS A 26 -2.90 1.07 10.88
N GLU A 27 -2.86 0.16 9.92
CA GLU A 27 -3.63 -1.08 9.91
C GLU A 27 -5.15 -0.86 10.07
N ASP A 28 -5.66 0.23 9.50
CA ASP A 28 -7.08 0.59 9.58
C ASP A 28 -7.86 0.02 8.38
N GLU A 29 -8.24 -1.26 8.48
CA GLU A 29 -8.93 -2.00 7.41
C GLU A 29 -10.21 -1.32 6.91
N GLU A 30 -11.01 -0.74 7.82
CA GLU A 30 -12.26 -0.06 7.47
C GLU A 30 -11.96 1.17 6.61
N LEU A 31 -10.96 1.96 6.99
CA LEU A 31 -10.60 3.16 6.25
C LEU A 31 -9.87 2.84 4.94
N ILE A 32 -9.10 1.75 4.88
CA ILE A 32 -8.49 1.25 3.63
C ILE A 32 -9.61 0.84 2.65
N THR A 33 -10.56 0.01 3.10
CA THR A 33 -11.71 -0.43 2.28
C THR A 33 -12.49 0.77 1.76
N PHE A 34 -12.84 1.71 2.65
CA PHE A 34 -13.55 2.92 2.29
C PHE A 34 -12.82 3.72 1.21
N GLN A 35 -11.50 3.87 1.31
CA GLN A 35 -10.72 4.62 0.32
C GLN A 35 -10.67 3.90 -1.04
N LEU A 36 -10.43 2.59 -1.04
CA LEU A 36 -10.39 1.79 -2.27
C LEU A 36 -11.75 1.81 -3.00
N ASP A 37 -12.85 1.71 -2.25
CA ASP A 37 -14.21 1.80 -2.81
C ASP A 37 -14.56 3.20 -3.33
N ASN A 38 -13.85 4.23 -2.86
CA ASN A 38 -13.95 5.60 -3.35
C ASN A 38 -12.89 5.93 -4.43
N GLY A 39 -12.25 4.92 -5.02
CA GLY A 39 -11.34 5.10 -6.16
C GLY A 39 -9.90 5.46 -5.78
N ALA A 40 -9.47 5.11 -4.57
CA ALA A 40 -8.05 5.17 -4.23
C ALA A 40 -7.25 4.26 -5.17
N ASP A 41 -6.22 4.83 -5.77
CA ASP A 41 -5.32 4.16 -6.69
C ASP A 41 -4.31 3.34 -5.89
N VAL A 42 -4.51 2.02 -5.88
CA VAL A 42 -3.65 1.06 -5.19
C VAL A 42 -2.22 1.07 -5.73
N ASN A 43 -2.03 1.49 -6.99
CA ASN A 43 -0.76 1.54 -7.70
C ASN A 43 -0.11 2.92 -7.64
N LYS A 44 -0.70 3.87 -6.91
CA LYS A 44 -0.13 5.20 -6.75
C LYS A 44 1.17 5.11 -5.96
N ILE A 45 2.27 5.39 -6.65
CA ILE A 45 3.61 5.45 -6.04
C ILE A 45 3.81 6.84 -5.44
N THR A 46 4.28 6.89 -4.20
CA THR A 46 4.84 8.11 -3.63
C THR A 46 6.36 8.05 -3.59
N ASP A 47 6.97 9.22 -3.72
CA ASP A 47 8.42 9.36 -3.82
C ASP A 47 8.93 9.79 -2.45
N GLU A 48 9.44 8.83 -1.67
CA GLU A 48 10.20 9.11 -0.46
C GLU A 48 11.59 8.49 -0.59
N HIS A 49 12.58 9.29 -0.23
CA HIS A 49 14.01 8.95 -0.23
C HIS A 49 14.24 7.55 0.39
N GLN A 50 14.31 6.53 -0.46
CA GLN A 50 14.56 5.11 -0.16
C GLN A 50 13.40 4.30 0.45
N MET A 51 12.24 4.91 0.73
CA MET A 51 11.05 4.23 1.31
C MET A 51 9.76 4.44 0.51
N GLY A 52 9.85 5.12 -0.65
CA GLY A 52 8.74 5.29 -1.58
C GLY A 52 8.24 3.96 -2.14
N GLY A 53 6.93 3.91 -2.42
CA GLY A 53 6.26 2.72 -2.94
C GLY A 53 4.75 2.91 -3.02
N SER A 54 4.07 1.91 -3.57
CA SER A 54 2.60 1.86 -3.56
C SER A 54 2.06 1.47 -2.18
N ALA A 55 0.74 1.59 -1.99
CA ALA A 55 0.08 1.08 -0.78
C ALA A 55 0.34 -0.42 -0.57
N PHE A 56 0.35 -1.19 -1.66
CA PHE A 56 0.69 -2.61 -1.64
C PHE A 56 2.12 -2.83 -1.11
N ASN A 57 3.10 -2.09 -1.61
CA ASN A 57 4.49 -2.19 -1.15
C ASN A 57 4.63 -1.90 0.35
N GLN A 58 3.92 -0.90 0.86
CA GLN A 58 3.92 -0.57 2.29
C GLN A 58 3.28 -1.68 3.14
N ALA A 59 2.23 -2.34 2.64
CA ALA A 59 1.63 -3.47 3.32
C ALA A 59 2.61 -4.67 3.40
N ILE A 60 3.37 -4.93 2.34
CA ILE A 60 4.42 -5.96 2.34
C ILE A 60 5.51 -5.64 3.36
N LEU A 61 5.94 -4.38 3.43
CA LEU A 61 7.04 -3.98 4.30
C LEU A 61 6.60 -3.89 5.78
N TYR A 62 5.37 -3.44 6.05
CA TYR A 62 4.95 -3.03 7.40
C TYR A 62 3.57 -3.50 7.86
N GLY A 63 2.65 -3.81 6.95
CA GLY A 63 1.25 -4.13 7.29
C GLY A 63 1.00 -5.62 7.50
N SER A 64 -0.22 -6.01 7.90
CA SER A 64 -0.60 -7.40 8.16
C SER A 64 -0.92 -8.22 6.89
N PRO A 65 -0.92 -9.57 6.96
CA PRO A 65 -1.41 -10.45 5.87
C PRO A 65 -2.81 -10.07 5.37
N GLU A 66 -3.69 -9.65 6.27
CA GLU A 66 -5.07 -9.26 5.99
C GLU A 66 -5.11 -8.02 5.08
N ILE A 67 -4.28 -7.02 5.37
CA ILE A 67 -4.17 -5.81 4.53
C ILE A 67 -3.59 -6.15 3.16
N VAL A 68 -2.61 -7.07 3.11
CA VAL A 68 -2.04 -7.52 1.84
C VAL A 68 -3.10 -8.21 0.99
N LEU A 69 -3.91 -9.10 1.57
CA LEU A 69 -5.04 -9.74 0.88
C LEU A 69 -6.05 -8.69 0.37
N LEU A 70 -6.42 -7.74 1.22
CA LEU A 70 -7.37 -6.69 0.86
C LEU A 70 -6.89 -5.81 -0.30
N LEU A 71 -5.58 -5.54 -0.38
CA LEU A 71 -5.00 -4.81 -1.50
C LEU A 71 -4.88 -5.68 -2.76
N ILE A 72 -4.62 -6.99 -2.64
CA ILE A 72 -4.60 -7.95 -3.77
C ILE A 72 -5.94 -8.00 -4.48
N GLU A 73 -7.06 -7.90 -3.75
CA GLU A 73 -8.41 -7.86 -4.33
C GLU A 73 -8.62 -6.69 -5.31
N LYS A 74 -7.78 -5.66 -5.24
CA LYS A 74 -7.81 -4.51 -6.16
C LYS A 74 -6.75 -4.61 -7.28
N GLU A 75 -6.17 -5.79 -7.49
CA GLU A 75 -5.23 -6.12 -8.56
C GLU A 75 -4.04 -5.14 -8.64
N PRO A 76 -3.21 -5.05 -7.57
CA PRO A 76 -2.07 -4.17 -7.56
C PRO A 76 -1.01 -4.67 -8.54
N ASP A 77 -0.22 -3.75 -9.06
CA ASP A 77 0.93 -4.04 -9.92
C ASP A 77 2.06 -4.61 -9.05
N VAL A 78 2.08 -5.94 -8.94
CA VAL A 78 3.06 -6.71 -8.16
C VAL A 78 4.49 -6.63 -8.72
N HIS A 79 4.67 -6.08 -9.92
CA HIS A 79 5.98 -5.90 -10.53
C HIS A 79 6.63 -4.57 -10.13
N GLN A 80 5.89 -3.68 -9.46
CA GLN A 80 6.47 -2.45 -8.95
C GLN A 80 7.51 -2.76 -7.86
N PRO A 81 8.67 -2.09 -7.89
CA PRO A 81 9.65 -2.25 -6.83
C PRO A 81 9.07 -1.80 -5.48
N ALA A 82 9.15 -2.67 -4.48
CA ALA A 82 8.69 -2.38 -3.13
C ALA A 82 9.63 -1.44 -2.37
N SER A 83 10.92 -1.45 -2.73
CA SER A 83 11.95 -0.53 -2.27
C SER A 83 13.22 -0.74 -3.10
N HIS A 84 14.36 -0.26 -2.61
CA HIS A 84 15.70 -0.60 -3.12
C HIS A 84 16.01 -2.12 -3.11
N VAL A 85 15.20 -2.93 -2.41
CA VAL A 85 15.38 -4.38 -2.28
C VAL A 85 14.81 -5.16 -3.48
N GLY A 86 13.95 -4.56 -4.29
CA GLY A 86 13.35 -5.18 -5.48
C GLY A 86 11.85 -5.45 -5.35
N THR A 87 11.37 -6.59 -5.87
CA THR A 87 9.94 -6.95 -5.92
C THR A 87 9.32 -7.17 -4.53
N ALA A 88 7.99 -7.25 -4.45
CA ALA A 88 7.25 -7.56 -3.22
C ALA A 88 7.78 -8.82 -2.50
N ILE A 89 7.99 -9.92 -3.23
CA ILE A 89 8.49 -11.18 -2.68
C ILE A 89 9.93 -11.00 -2.13
N GLN A 90 10.79 -10.29 -2.87
CA GLN A 90 12.17 -10.03 -2.44
C GLN A 90 12.20 -9.21 -1.15
N ALA A 91 11.33 -8.21 -1.02
CA ALA A 91 11.19 -7.41 0.18
C ALA A 91 10.68 -8.25 1.38
N ALA A 92 9.65 -9.08 1.19
CA ALA A 92 9.14 -9.96 2.24
C ALA A 92 10.19 -10.98 2.71
N MET A 93 10.99 -11.54 1.80
CA MET A 93 12.12 -12.43 2.13
C MET A 93 13.21 -11.70 2.91
N ALA A 94 13.61 -10.52 2.47
CA ALA A 94 14.66 -9.73 3.13
C ALA A 94 14.29 -9.37 4.58
N GLN A 95 13.01 -9.10 4.83
CA GLN A 95 12.48 -8.83 6.17
C GLN A 95 12.05 -10.08 6.94
N ARG A 96 12.21 -11.29 6.38
CA ARG A 96 11.78 -12.57 6.98
C ARG A 96 10.30 -12.62 7.36
N ARG A 97 9.44 -12.00 6.55
CA ARG A 97 7.99 -11.96 6.74
C ARG A 97 7.30 -13.18 6.14
N LEU A 98 7.44 -14.33 6.81
CA LEU A 98 6.93 -15.62 6.34
C LEU A 98 5.40 -15.61 6.10
N ASN A 99 4.66 -14.96 7.00
CA ASN A 99 3.20 -14.81 6.87
C ASN A 99 2.77 -14.02 5.63
N ILE A 100 3.58 -13.07 5.16
CA ILE A 100 3.32 -12.36 3.91
C ILE A 100 3.71 -13.21 2.71
N LEU A 101 4.82 -13.95 2.79
CA LEU A 101 5.21 -14.85 1.72
C LEU A 101 4.12 -15.90 1.45
N GLU A 102 3.47 -16.41 2.50
CA GLU A 102 2.33 -17.33 2.36
C GLU A 102 1.14 -16.71 1.61
N VAL A 103 0.93 -15.39 1.73
CA VAL A 103 -0.13 -14.67 1.00
C VAL A 103 0.26 -14.37 -0.45
N LEU A 104 1.56 -14.20 -0.73
CA LEU A 104 2.08 -13.84 -2.06
C LEU A 104 2.31 -15.04 -2.99
N LEU A 105 2.23 -16.28 -2.49
CA LEU A 105 2.49 -17.53 -3.21
C LEU A 105 1.18 -18.25 -3.58
#